data_AF-A0A1X2DFI6-F1
#
_entry.id   AF-A0A1X2DFI6-F1
#
_cell.length_a   1.000
_cell.length_b   1.000
_cell.length_c   1.000
_cell.angle_alpha   90.00
_cell.angle_beta   90.00
_cell.angle_gamma   90.00
#
_symmetry.space_group_name_H-M   'P 1'
#
loop_
_entity.id
_entity.type
_entity.pdbx_description
1 polymer ?
#
loop_
_entity_poly.entity_id
_entity_poly.type
_entity_poly.pdbx_seq_one_letter_code
_entity_poly.pdbx_strand_id
1 'polypeptide(L)'
;MLSVGAAGGAGGSGGSGDGIGGDGGAGGTGSLILGAGGAGGAGGSGGTTVSPGIGGAGGLGGAGGLVIGSGGSGGAGGFGTITGGAGGAGGKPGLIGNGGDGGAGGDGGIGGGAGGAGGNAVLIGNGGNGGNGGGFGPVKGNGGTGGTGGLLLGLNGINGTKGV
;
A
#
# COMPACT_ATOMS: atom_id res chain seq x y z
N MET A 1 3.20 -16.22 26.44
CA MET A 1 3.42 -17.30 25.45
C MET A 1 3.82 -16.65 24.14
N LEU A 2 4.83 -17.19 23.46
CA LEU A 2 5.23 -16.78 22.12
C LEU A 2 4.06 -17.07 21.17
N SER A 3 3.40 -16.04 20.63
CA SER A 3 2.31 -16.23 19.64
C SER A 3 2.90 -16.87 18.39
N VAL A 4 2.53 -18.11 18.12
CA VAL A 4 2.85 -18.83 16.89
C VAL A 4 1.70 -18.57 15.92
N GLY A 5 1.90 -17.69 14.93
CA GLY A 5 1.09 -17.69 13.71
C GLY A 5 -0.07 -16.69 13.57
N ALA A 6 -0.28 -15.73 14.48
CA ALA A 6 -1.24 -14.67 14.20
C ALA A 6 -0.69 -13.72 13.12
N ALA A 7 -1.48 -13.52 12.06
CA ALA A 7 -1.24 -12.44 11.11
C ALA A 7 -1.52 -11.08 11.78
N GLY A 8 -0.87 -10.04 11.28
CA GLY A 8 -1.17 -8.68 11.70
C GLY A 8 -2.60 -8.29 11.29
N GLY A 9 -3.27 -7.50 12.13
CA GLY A 9 -4.60 -7.00 11.81
C GLY A 9 -4.59 -6.06 10.60
N ALA A 10 -5.66 -6.05 9.80
CA ALA A 10 -5.77 -5.06 8.72
C ALA A 10 -5.91 -3.64 9.28
N GLY A 11 -5.41 -2.66 8.52
CA GLY A 11 -5.61 -1.26 8.82
C GLY A 11 -7.06 -0.81 8.58
N GLY A 12 -7.55 0.11 9.40
CA GLY A 12 -8.86 0.71 9.22
C GLY A 12 -8.93 1.58 7.96
N SER A 13 -10.10 1.69 7.33
CA SER A 13 -10.27 2.61 6.20
C SER A 13 -10.34 4.07 6.66
N GLY A 14 -9.84 4.97 5.83
CA GLY A 14 -9.98 6.40 6.02
C GLY A 14 -11.41 6.87 5.80
N GLY A 15 -11.85 7.88 6.56
CA GLY A 15 -13.18 8.48 6.43
C GLY A 15 -13.28 9.43 5.25
N SER A 16 -14.48 9.61 4.71
CA SER A 16 -14.73 10.67 3.72
C SER A 16 -14.70 12.05 4.39
N GLY A 17 -14.20 13.07 3.68
CA GLY A 17 -14.19 14.45 4.16
C GLY A 17 -14.56 15.46 3.07
N ASP A 18 -15.24 16.54 3.47
CA ASP A 18 -15.71 17.60 2.55
C ASP A 18 -14.57 18.38 1.86
N GLY A 19 -13.34 18.24 2.37
CA GLY A 19 -12.13 18.79 1.76
C GLY A 19 -11.05 17.72 1.64
N ILE A 20 -10.64 17.10 2.74
CA ILE A 20 -9.58 16.09 2.71
C ILE A 20 -10.16 14.77 3.22
N GLY A 21 -9.99 13.70 2.43
CA GLY A 21 -10.29 12.34 2.88
C GLY A 21 -9.30 11.91 3.95
N GLY A 22 -9.78 11.18 4.97
CA GLY A 22 -8.91 10.63 6.00
C GLY A 22 -7.97 9.56 5.44
N ASP A 23 -6.79 9.43 6.02
CA ASP A 23 -5.86 8.39 5.61
C ASP A 23 -6.32 7.00 6.06
N GLY A 24 -5.93 5.97 5.31
CA GLY A 24 -6.04 4.59 5.72
C GLY A 24 -5.07 4.25 6.85
N GLY A 25 -5.53 3.47 7.82
CA GLY A 25 -4.69 2.95 8.91
C GLY A 25 -3.64 1.97 8.39
N ALA A 26 -2.49 1.90 9.06
CA ALA A 26 -1.47 0.91 8.74
C ALA A 26 -1.94 -0.51 9.11
N GLY A 27 -1.50 -1.49 8.33
CA GLY A 27 -1.61 -2.89 8.69
C GLY A 27 -0.72 -3.24 9.88
N GLY A 28 -1.21 -4.10 10.76
CA GLY A 28 -0.49 -4.61 11.91
C GLY A 28 0.67 -5.52 11.50
N THR A 29 1.65 -5.67 12.38
CA THR A 29 2.74 -6.62 12.17
C THR A 29 2.28 -8.04 12.49
N GLY A 30 2.76 -9.02 11.73
CA GLY A 30 2.64 -10.43 12.07
C GLY A 30 3.28 -10.76 13.42
N SER A 31 3.00 -11.95 13.96
CA SER A 31 3.65 -12.41 15.20
C SER A 31 5.17 -12.45 15.05
N LEU A 32 5.91 -12.34 16.18
CA LEU A 32 7.36 -12.16 16.18
C LEU A 32 8.15 -13.18 15.32
N ILE A 33 7.76 -14.46 15.32
CA ILE A 33 8.52 -15.53 14.64
C ILE A 33 7.82 -16.00 13.36
N LEU A 34 6.52 -16.30 13.42
CA LEU A 34 5.69 -16.70 12.27
C LEU A 34 4.46 -15.80 12.17
N GLY A 35 4.24 -15.16 11.03
CA GLY A 35 2.98 -14.45 10.75
C GLY A 35 3.09 -13.49 9.56
N ALA A 36 2.04 -13.39 8.75
CA ALA A 36 2.00 -12.37 7.70
C ALA A 36 1.69 -10.99 8.30
N GLY A 37 2.18 -9.94 7.66
CA GLY A 37 1.74 -8.58 7.95
C GLY A 37 0.30 -8.34 7.49
N GLY A 38 -0.43 -7.50 8.23
CA GLY A 38 -1.77 -7.09 7.83
C GLY A 38 -1.74 -6.13 6.64
N ALA A 39 -2.80 -6.11 5.83
CA ALA A 39 -2.93 -5.11 4.78
C ALA A 39 -3.15 -3.71 5.36
N GLY A 40 -2.64 -2.68 4.69
CA GLY A 40 -3.00 -1.29 4.96
C GLY A 40 -4.44 -1.00 4.56
N GLY A 41 -5.09 -0.08 5.28
CA GLY A 41 -6.44 0.38 4.96
C GLY A 41 -6.47 1.33 3.77
N ALA A 42 -7.59 1.41 3.05
CA ALA A 42 -7.75 2.37 1.99
C ALA A 42 -7.87 3.80 2.53
N GLY A 43 -7.37 4.79 1.77
CA GLY A 43 -7.63 6.20 2.02
C GLY A 43 -9.09 6.58 1.72
N GLY A 44 -9.61 7.54 2.47
CA GLY A 44 -10.96 8.07 2.32
C GLY A 44 -11.09 9.06 1.16
N SER A 45 -12.32 9.27 0.70
CA SER A 45 -12.58 10.23 -0.38
C SER A 45 -12.53 11.67 0.12
N GLY A 46 -11.95 12.57 -0.68
CA GLY A 46 -11.89 14.00 -0.39
C GLY A 46 -12.69 14.84 -1.37
N GLY A 47 -13.48 15.76 -0.83
CA GLY A 47 -14.28 16.70 -1.58
C GLY A 47 -15.70 16.21 -1.88
N THR A 48 -16.55 17.16 -2.24
CA THR A 48 -17.94 16.98 -2.65
C THR A 48 -18.22 17.79 -3.92
N THR A 49 -19.44 17.72 -4.44
CA THR A 49 -19.87 18.51 -5.60
C THR A 49 -19.75 20.03 -5.38
N VAL A 50 -19.79 20.49 -4.13
CA VAL A 50 -19.77 21.92 -3.76
C VAL A 50 -18.49 22.36 -3.05
N SER A 51 -17.58 21.43 -2.75
CA SER A 51 -16.31 21.71 -2.09
C SER A 51 -15.20 20.84 -2.68
N PRO A 52 -14.20 21.42 -3.37
CA PRO A 52 -13.14 20.64 -3.99
C PRO A 52 -12.17 20.09 -2.94
N GLY A 53 -11.60 18.91 -3.19
CA GLY A 53 -10.90 18.16 -2.15
C GLY A 53 -9.86 17.16 -2.63
N ILE A 54 -9.06 16.66 -1.69
CA ILE A 54 -7.94 15.74 -1.90
C ILE A 54 -8.22 14.41 -1.21
N GLY A 55 -8.04 13.31 -1.92
CA GLY A 55 -8.21 11.97 -1.36
C GLY A 55 -7.16 11.66 -0.30
N GLY A 56 -7.56 10.91 0.72
CA GLY A 56 -6.65 10.45 1.78
C GLY A 56 -5.65 9.42 1.25
N ALA A 57 -4.47 9.35 1.86
CA ALA A 57 -3.49 8.34 1.51
C ALA A 57 -3.93 6.93 1.92
N GLY A 58 -3.50 5.93 1.17
CA GLY A 58 -3.61 4.53 1.57
C GLY A 58 -2.64 4.21 2.70
N GLY A 59 -3.08 3.37 3.64
CA GLY A 59 -2.28 2.92 4.77
C GLY A 59 -1.13 2.00 4.33
N LEU A 60 -0.05 2.00 5.09
CA LEU A 60 1.08 1.10 4.83
C LEU A 60 0.68 -0.36 5.12
N GLY A 61 1.21 -1.29 4.33
CA GLY A 61 1.17 -2.71 4.64
C GLY A 61 2.02 -3.04 5.86
N GLY A 62 1.53 -3.92 6.72
CA GLY A 62 2.22 -4.37 7.92
C GLY A 62 3.41 -5.26 7.62
N ALA A 63 4.38 -5.31 8.53
CA ALA A 63 5.51 -6.22 8.40
C ALA A 63 5.12 -7.67 8.73
N GLY A 64 5.73 -8.63 8.04
CA GLY A 64 5.70 -10.04 8.44
C GLY A 64 6.46 -10.29 9.74
N GLY A 65 6.33 -11.51 10.28
CA GLY A 65 7.15 -12.01 11.38
C GLY A 65 8.61 -12.12 10.97
N LEU A 66 9.54 -12.11 11.95
CA LEU A 66 10.98 -11.99 11.69
C LEU A 66 11.54 -13.17 10.87
N VAL A 67 11.06 -14.40 11.08
CA VAL A 67 11.63 -15.60 10.45
C VAL A 67 10.84 -15.99 9.22
N ILE A 68 9.53 -16.23 9.37
CA ILE A 68 8.64 -16.60 8.26
C ILE A 68 7.41 -15.69 8.29
N GLY A 69 7.19 -14.99 7.19
CA GLY A 69 6.02 -14.12 7.07
C GLY A 69 6.16 -13.18 5.90
N SER A 70 5.16 -13.14 5.02
CA SER A 70 5.08 -12.12 3.98
C SER A 70 4.71 -10.77 4.58
N GLY A 71 5.15 -9.70 3.93
CA GLY A 71 4.63 -8.36 4.21
C GLY A 71 3.18 -8.23 3.75
N GLY A 72 2.40 -7.40 4.43
CA GLY A 72 1.03 -7.08 4.02
C GLY A 72 1.03 -6.10 2.84
N SER A 73 -0.01 -6.09 2.02
CA SER A 73 -0.15 -5.11 0.93
C SER A 73 -0.40 -3.71 1.48
N GLY A 74 0.06 -2.68 0.77
CA GLY A 74 -0.34 -1.31 1.01
C GLY A 74 -1.80 -1.06 0.61
N GLY A 75 -2.45 -0.12 1.27
CA GLY A 75 -3.81 0.29 0.97
C GLY A 75 -3.87 1.21 -0.24
N ALA A 76 -4.99 1.21 -0.96
CA ALA A 76 -5.20 2.15 -2.06
C ALA A 76 -5.38 3.58 -1.54
N GLY A 77 -4.92 4.57 -2.31
CA GLY A 77 -5.25 5.97 -2.07
C GLY A 77 -6.72 6.27 -2.36
N GLY A 78 -7.29 7.22 -1.63
CA GLY A 78 -8.67 7.66 -1.80
C GLY A 78 -8.87 8.56 -3.01
N PHE A 79 -10.09 8.61 -3.52
CA PHE A 79 -10.46 9.56 -4.57
C PHE A 79 -10.41 11.01 -4.05
N GLY A 80 -10.00 11.96 -4.89
CA GLY A 80 -10.16 13.39 -4.60
C GLY A 80 -10.69 14.19 -5.79
N THR A 81 -11.62 15.12 -5.57
CA THR A 81 -12.13 15.95 -6.68
C THR A 81 -11.06 16.85 -7.31
N ILE A 82 -9.99 17.18 -6.58
CA ILE A 82 -8.76 17.81 -7.09
C ILE A 82 -7.70 16.74 -7.34
N THR A 83 -7.17 16.14 -6.27
CA THR A 83 -6.05 15.21 -6.35
C THR A 83 -6.38 13.94 -5.61
N GLY A 84 -6.13 12.78 -6.23
CA GLY A 84 -6.26 11.49 -5.56
C GLY A 84 -5.14 11.26 -4.55
N GLY A 85 -5.45 10.51 -3.49
CA GLY A 85 -4.47 10.16 -2.46
C GLY A 85 -3.40 9.21 -2.98
N ALA A 86 -2.21 9.23 -2.40
CA ALA A 86 -1.18 8.25 -2.72
C ALA A 86 -1.56 6.85 -2.23
N GLY A 87 -1.14 5.82 -2.95
CA GLY A 87 -1.20 4.43 -2.49
C GLY A 87 -0.17 4.17 -1.39
N GLY A 88 -0.53 3.34 -0.42
CA GLY A 88 0.37 2.93 0.65
C GLY A 88 1.47 1.98 0.16
N ALA A 89 2.65 2.04 0.76
CA ALA A 89 3.70 1.09 0.44
C ALA A 89 3.37 -0.32 0.98
N GLY A 90 3.83 -1.34 0.27
CA GLY A 90 3.78 -2.72 0.72
C GLY A 90 4.71 -2.99 1.90
N GLY A 91 4.31 -3.91 2.75
CA GLY A 91 5.03 -4.30 3.95
C GLY A 91 6.29 -5.13 3.66
N LYS A 92 7.25 -5.10 4.58
CA LYS A 92 8.44 -5.94 4.53
C LYS A 92 8.13 -7.34 5.08
N PRO A 93 8.63 -8.42 4.46
CA PRO A 93 8.55 -9.75 5.02
C PRO A 93 9.61 -10.00 6.08
N GLY A 94 9.54 -11.18 6.69
CA GLY A 94 10.65 -11.79 7.42
C GLY A 94 11.78 -12.29 6.52
N LEU A 95 12.68 -13.07 7.10
CA LEU A 95 13.80 -13.68 6.39
C LEU A 95 13.30 -14.54 5.21
N ILE A 96 12.22 -15.29 5.44
CA ILE A 96 11.51 -16.07 4.43
C ILE A 96 10.11 -15.49 4.26
N GLY A 97 9.82 -14.93 3.10
CA GLY A 97 8.53 -14.35 2.78
C GLY A 97 8.60 -13.36 1.62
N ASN A 98 7.46 -13.14 0.98
CA ASN A 98 7.36 -12.17 -0.10
C ASN A 98 7.11 -10.77 0.46
N GLY A 99 7.68 -9.76 -0.18
CA GLY A 99 7.28 -8.39 0.08
C GLY A 99 5.80 -8.17 -0.28
N GLY A 100 5.14 -7.29 0.46
CA GLY A 100 3.76 -6.92 0.16
C GLY A 100 3.69 -6.03 -1.08
N ASP A 101 2.61 -6.11 -1.85
CA ASP A 101 2.41 -5.23 -2.98
C ASP A 101 2.11 -3.79 -2.51
N GLY A 102 2.54 -2.80 -3.29
CA GLY A 102 2.16 -1.40 -3.09
C GLY A 102 0.72 -1.15 -3.51
N GLY A 103 0.02 -0.28 -2.78
CA GLY A 103 -1.35 0.10 -3.08
C GLY A 103 -1.44 1.00 -4.30
N ALA A 104 -2.55 0.94 -5.02
CA ALA A 104 -2.81 1.86 -6.12
C ALA A 104 -2.98 3.29 -5.62
N GLY A 105 -2.54 4.27 -6.42
CA GLY A 105 -2.88 5.67 -6.20
C GLY A 105 -4.35 5.92 -6.48
N GLY A 106 -4.95 6.79 -5.69
CA GLY A 106 -6.33 7.21 -5.84
C GLY A 106 -6.52 8.09 -7.07
N ASP A 107 -7.72 8.06 -7.61
CA ASP A 107 -8.09 8.90 -8.74
C ASP A 107 -8.29 10.35 -8.32
N GLY A 108 -7.98 11.29 -9.22
CA GLY A 108 -8.30 12.69 -9.00
C GLY A 108 -8.80 13.42 -10.23
N GLY A 109 -9.68 14.39 -10.00
CA GLY A 109 -10.29 15.19 -11.08
C GLY A 109 -9.30 16.09 -11.81
N ILE A 110 -8.24 16.53 -11.13
CA ILE A 110 -7.11 17.26 -11.72
C ILE A 110 -5.86 16.36 -11.77
N GLY A 111 -5.51 15.74 -10.65
CA GLY A 111 -4.29 14.93 -10.50
C GLY A 111 -4.54 13.55 -9.90
N GLY A 112 -4.07 12.49 -10.54
CA GLY A 112 -4.03 11.17 -9.94
C GLY A 112 -2.97 11.05 -8.84
N GLY A 113 -3.27 10.27 -7.81
CA GLY A 113 -2.33 9.92 -6.76
C GLY A 113 -1.26 8.96 -7.26
N ALA A 114 -0.07 9.02 -6.69
CA ALA A 114 1.00 8.07 -7.01
C ALA A 114 0.69 6.69 -6.45
N GLY A 115 1.08 5.63 -7.15
CA GLY A 115 1.06 4.28 -6.62
C GLY A 115 2.13 4.05 -5.56
N GLY A 116 1.85 3.19 -4.59
CA GLY A 116 2.78 2.82 -3.53
C GLY A 116 3.89 1.90 -4.03
N ALA A 117 5.06 1.98 -3.40
CA ALA A 117 6.14 1.05 -3.68
C ALA A 117 5.82 -0.36 -3.14
N GLY A 118 6.25 -1.39 -3.85
CA GLY A 118 6.23 -2.77 -3.35
C GLY A 118 7.28 -2.99 -2.26
N GLY A 119 7.01 -3.94 -1.36
CA GLY A 119 7.91 -4.34 -0.29
C GLY A 119 9.09 -5.14 -0.82
N ASN A 120 10.28 -4.90 -0.28
CA ASN A 120 11.47 -5.69 -0.61
C ASN A 120 11.46 -6.99 0.19
N ALA A 121 11.72 -8.12 -0.46
CA ALA A 121 12.05 -9.37 0.22
C ALA A 121 13.45 -9.33 0.86
N VAL A 122 13.75 -10.33 1.70
CA VAL A 122 14.99 -10.36 2.50
C VAL A 122 15.95 -11.47 2.04
N LEU A 123 15.77 -12.72 2.48
CA LEU A 123 16.68 -13.82 2.14
C LEU A 123 16.06 -14.74 1.08
N ILE A 124 14.82 -15.20 1.33
CA ILE A 124 14.06 -16.02 0.39
C ILE A 124 12.67 -15.42 0.22
N GLY A 125 12.30 -15.07 -1.01
CA GLY A 125 10.98 -14.56 -1.37
C GLY A 125 11.04 -13.53 -2.49
N ASN A 126 9.91 -13.31 -3.15
CA ASN A 126 9.78 -12.30 -4.20
C ASN A 126 9.56 -10.91 -3.59
N GLY A 127 10.07 -9.87 -4.24
CA GLY A 127 9.64 -8.51 -3.97
C GLY A 127 8.19 -8.30 -4.37
N GLY A 128 7.48 -7.42 -3.66
CA GLY A 128 6.12 -7.03 -3.99
C GLY A 128 6.09 -6.11 -5.22
N ASN A 129 5.00 -6.13 -5.97
CA ASN A 129 4.80 -5.25 -7.10
C ASN A 129 4.53 -3.81 -6.63
N GLY A 130 4.92 -2.82 -7.43
CA GLY A 130 4.52 -1.44 -7.22
C GLY A 130 3.06 -1.22 -7.63
N GLY A 131 2.35 -0.36 -6.92
CA GLY A 131 0.97 0.01 -7.25
C GLY A 131 0.91 0.90 -8.49
N ASN A 132 -0.18 0.82 -9.25
CA ASN A 132 -0.43 1.76 -10.35
C ASN A 132 -0.74 3.17 -9.80
N GLY A 133 -0.44 4.21 -10.57
CA GLY A 133 -0.93 5.55 -10.26
C GLY A 133 -2.41 5.72 -10.62
N GLY A 134 -3.10 6.66 -9.98
CA GLY A 134 -4.49 6.99 -10.28
C GLY A 134 -4.65 7.81 -11.55
N GLY A 135 -5.84 7.77 -12.16
CA GLY A 135 -6.09 8.35 -13.47
C GLY A 135 -7.56 8.65 -13.78
N PHE A 136 -7.89 9.94 -13.79
CA PHE A 136 -9.10 10.50 -14.45
C PHE A 136 -8.86 11.96 -14.90
N GLY A 137 -8.04 12.74 -14.17
CA GLY A 137 -7.67 14.11 -14.52
C GLY A 137 -6.52 14.28 -15.54
N PRO A 138 -6.23 15.52 -15.97
CA PRO A 138 -5.15 15.86 -16.91
C PRO A 138 -3.75 15.49 -16.41
N VAL A 139 -3.54 15.43 -15.09
CA VAL A 139 -2.30 14.96 -14.50
C VAL A 139 -2.49 13.54 -13.99
N LYS A 140 -1.71 12.60 -14.51
CA LYS A 140 -1.78 11.19 -14.11
C LYS A 140 -0.78 10.87 -13.01
N GLY A 141 -1.21 10.05 -12.06
CA GLY A 141 -0.33 9.55 -11.01
C GLY A 141 0.75 8.64 -11.58
N ASN A 142 1.96 8.73 -11.05
CA ASN A 142 3.03 7.80 -11.40
C ASN A 142 2.78 6.45 -10.73
N GLY A 143 3.17 5.36 -11.40
CA GLY A 143 3.24 4.06 -10.75
C GLY A 143 4.36 3.99 -9.70
N GLY A 144 4.16 3.14 -8.70
CA GLY A 144 5.15 2.85 -7.67
C GLY A 144 6.23 1.88 -8.18
N THR A 145 7.39 1.90 -7.54
CA THR A 145 8.47 0.95 -7.85
C THR A 145 8.14 -0.44 -7.32
N GLY A 146 8.48 -1.48 -8.07
CA GLY A 146 8.50 -2.85 -7.56
C GLY A 146 9.61 -3.04 -6.52
N GLY A 147 9.38 -3.93 -5.57
CA GLY A 147 10.35 -4.29 -4.54
C GLY A 147 11.40 -5.26 -5.04
N THR A 148 12.55 -5.32 -4.37
CA THR A 148 13.61 -6.28 -4.70
C THR A 148 13.27 -7.69 -4.21
N GLY A 149 13.68 -8.71 -4.96
CA GLY A 149 13.65 -10.11 -4.54
C GLY A 149 14.65 -10.41 -3.42
N GLY A 150 14.51 -11.59 -2.81
CA GLY A 150 15.38 -12.06 -1.74
C GLY A 150 16.81 -12.34 -2.22
N LEU A 151 17.77 -12.13 -1.32
CA LEU A 151 19.20 -12.26 -1.61
C LEU A 151 19.59 -13.63 -2.19
N LEU A 152 19.01 -14.70 -1.65
CA LEU A 152 19.35 -16.08 -2.04
C LEU A 152 18.42 -16.60 -3.12
N LEU A 153 17.11 -16.38 -2.97
CA LEU A 153 16.09 -16.80 -3.93
C LEU A 153 14.95 -15.79 -3.95
N GLY A 154 14.55 -15.35 -5.13
CA GLY A 154 13.43 -14.43 -5.31
C GLY A 154 13.52 -13.60 -6.56
N LEU A 155 12.37 -13.27 -7.14
CA LEU A 155 12.25 -12.31 -8.22
C LEU A 155 11.97 -10.91 -7.68
N ASN A 156 12.44 -9.89 -8.40
CA ASN A 156 12.00 -8.52 -8.18
C ASN A 156 10.52 -8.39 -8.55
N GLY A 157 9.79 -7.55 -7.83
CA GLY A 157 8.47 -7.11 -8.21
C GLY A 157 8.52 -6.20 -9.44
N ILE A 158 7.41 -6.13 -10.16
CA ILE A 158 7.28 -5.23 -11.30
C ILE A 158 6.90 -3.83 -10.84
N ASN A 159 7.34 -2.81 -11.59
CA ASN A 159 6.90 -1.44 -11.36
C ASN A 159 5.42 -1.29 -11.75
N GLY A 160 4.72 -0.46 -10.99
CA GLY A 160 3.38 -0.02 -11.34
C GLY A 160 3.39 0.85 -12.59
N THR A 161 2.24 0.85 -13.26
CA THR A 161 2.01 1.69 -14.44
C THR A 161 1.54 3.09 -14.03
N LYS A 162 1.76 4.05 -14.92
CA LYS A 162 1.17 5.39 -14.80
C LYS A 162 -0.35 5.30 -14.94
N GLY A 163 -1.09 6.14 -14.23
CA GLY A 163 -2.55 6.18 -14.34
C GLY A 163 -3.02 6.47 -15.76
N VAL A 164 -4.12 5.83 -16.17
CA VAL A 164 -4.74 5.97 -17.49
C VAL A 164 -5.77 7.10 -17.55
#